data_AF-A0A377PPM6-F1
#
_entry.id   AF-A0A377PPM6-F1
#
_cell.length_a   1.000
_cell.length_b   1.000
_cell.length_c   1.000
_cell.angle_alpha   90.00
_cell.angle_beta   90.00
_cell.angle_gamma   90.00
#
_symmetry.space_group_name_H-M   'P 1'
#
loop_
_entity.id
_entity.type
_entity.pdbx_description
1 polymer ?
#
loop_
_entity_poly.entity_id
_entity_poly.type
_entity_poly.pdbx_seq_one_letter_code
_entity_poly.pdbx_strand_id
1 'polypeptide(L)'
;MSEDSALVGNAETLAFIPPAHAISCVSRRAKQGESVDLGKARLVVSVGRGIGSQENIAIAAALSNAIGAELGCSRPVAENEKWMDRERYVGISGIMIKPELYLALGISGQIQHMVGANGAQILMAINKDKNAPIFQYADYGIVGDLMKIVPALTEKLKR
;
A
#
# COMPACT_ATOMS: atom_id res chain seq x y z
N MET A 1 -11.13 -47.83 21.60
CA MET A 1 -9.84 -47.13 21.55
C MET A 1 -9.01 -47.89 20.55
N SER A 2 -9.04 -47.44 19.30
CA SER A 2 -8.36 -48.09 18.18
C SER A 2 -7.17 -47.21 17.85
N GLU A 3 -5.97 -47.63 18.25
CA GLU A 3 -4.73 -46.93 17.93
C GLU A 3 -4.30 -47.31 16.50
N ASP A 4 -4.20 -46.29 15.64
CA ASP A 4 -3.68 -46.39 14.28
C ASP A 4 -2.21 -46.84 14.32
N SER A 5 -1.98 -48.09 13.91
CA SER A 5 -0.66 -48.67 13.71
C SER A 5 -0.12 -48.31 12.32
N ALA A 6 1.09 -47.76 12.32
CA ALA A 6 2.10 -47.83 11.25
C ALA A 6 2.04 -46.79 10.11
N LEU A 7 2.24 -45.52 10.46
CA LEU A 7 3.01 -44.61 9.59
C LEU A 7 4.50 -44.97 9.71
N VAL A 8 4.99 -45.85 8.83
CA VAL A 8 6.42 -46.16 8.72
C VAL A 8 7.00 -45.30 7.61
N GLY A 9 7.73 -44.24 7.98
CA GLY A 9 8.51 -43.41 7.06
C GLY A 9 10.00 -43.68 7.27
N ASN A 10 10.74 -43.90 6.19
CA ASN A 10 12.19 -43.97 6.26
C ASN A 10 12.77 -42.56 6.26
N ALA A 11 13.50 -42.21 7.32
CA ALA A 11 14.29 -40.99 7.37
C ALA A 11 15.66 -41.25 6.73
N GLU A 12 15.93 -40.61 5.61
CA GLU A 12 17.25 -40.64 4.97
C GLU A 12 18.04 -39.39 5.37
N THR A 13 19.17 -39.59 6.04
CA THR A 13 20.05 -38.47 6.42
C THR A 13 20.94 -38.12 5.23
N LEU A 14 20.58 -37.06 4.51
CA LEU A 14 21.41 -36.54 3.43
C LEU A 14 22.53 -35.66 4.00
N ALA A 15 23.75 -35.83 3.47
CA ALA A 15 24.87 -34.97 3.80
C ALA A 15 24.63 -33.55 3.28
N PHE A 16 24.95 -32.55 4.10
CA PHE A 16 24.92 -31.15 3.68
C PHE A 16 25.94 -30.92 2.57
N ILE A 17 25.47 -30.46 1.41
CA ILE A 17 26.32 -30.07 0.28
C ILE A 17 26.58 -28.56 0.40
N PRO A 18 27.81 -28.10 0.71
CA PRO A 18 28.11 -26.68 0.74
C PRO A 18 27.99 -26.08 -0.67
N PRO A 19 27.47 -24.85 -0.82
CA PRO A 19 27.41 -24.19 -2.11
C PRO A 19 28.83 -23.99 -2.68
N ALA A 20 28.99 -24.19 -3.99
CA ALA A 20 30.28 -24.05 -4.68
C ALA A 20 30.91 -22.64 -4.52
N HIS A 21 30.08 -21.62 -4.26
CA HIS A 21 30.52 -20.26 -3.96
C HIS A 21 29.85 -19.77 -2.69
N ALA A 22 30.66 -19.53 -1.66
CA ALA A 22 30.18 -18.87 -0.44
C ALA A 22 29.92 -17.39 -0.73
N ILE A 23 28.69 -16.93 -0.46
CA ILE A 23 28.34 -15.51 -0.57
C ILE A 23 28.88 -14.80 0.68
N SER A 24 29.78 -13.83 0.50
CA SER A 24 30.21 -12.94 1.58
C SER A 24 29.50 -11.59 1.48
N CYS A 25 28.94 -11.11 2.60
CA CYS A 25 28.31 -9.79 2.65
C CYS A 25 29.41 -8.72 2.69
N VAL A 26 29.67 -8.07 1.54
CA VAL A 26 30.74 -7.06 1.42
C VAL A 26 30.40 -5.76 2.16
N SER A 27 29.12 -5.38 2.17
CA SER A 27 28.67 -4.20 2.91
C SER A 27 27.16 -4.23 3.15
N ARG A 28 26.73 -3.48 4.18
CA ARG A 28 25.32 -3.13 4.41
C ARG A 28 25.22 -1.61 4.42
N ARG A 29 24.27 -1.06 3.66
CA ARG A 29 23.94 0.36 3.70
C ARG A 29 22.51 0.49 4.21
N ALA A 30 22.34 1.19 5.33
CA ALA A 30 21.02 1.61 5.74
C ALA A 30 20.51 2.61 4.71
N LYS A 31 19.35 2.33 4.12
CA LYS A 31 18.67 3.30 3.26
C LYS A 31 18.26 4.47 4.16
N GLN A 32 18.64 5.70 3.80
CA GLN A 32 18.07 6.88 4.44
C GLN A 32 16.58 6.89 4.09
N GLY A 33 15.73 6.53 5.04
CA GLY A 33 14.29 6.55 4.83
C GLY A 33 13.75 7.95 5.04
N GLU A 34 12.79 8.36 4.22
CA GLU A 34 11.96 9.52 4.54
C GLU A 34 11.20 9.25 5.85
N SER A 35 10.96 10.31 6.61
CA SER A 35 10.48 10.30 8.00
C SER A 35 9.04 9.79 8.23
N VAL A 36 8.48 8.99 7.32
CA VAL A 36 7.07 8.60 7.37
C VAL A 36 6.91 7.11 7.65
N ASP A 37 6.40 6.81 8.85
CA ASP A 37 6.04 5.46 9.29
C ASP A 37 4.57 5.17 8.96
N LEU A 38 4.31 4.77 7.71
CA LEU A 38 2.97 4.36 7.27
C LEU A 38 2.38 3.21 8.09
N GLY A 39 3.22 2.37 8.70
CA GLY A 39 2.77 1.24 9.52
C GLY A 39 2.04 1.67 10.79
N LYS A 40 2.34 2.87 11.32
CA LYS A 40 1.71 3.44 12.53
C LYS A 40 0.73 4.57 12.22
N ALA A 41 0.56 4.93 10.96
CA ALA A 41 -0.32 6.02 10.56
C ALA A 41 -1.79 5.71 10.90
N ARG A 42 -2.44 6.63 11.62
CA ARG A 42 -3.88 6.51 11.93
C ARG A 42 -4.76 6.80 10.72
N LEU A 43 -4.36 7.78 9.91
CA LEU A 43 -5.05 8.18 8.69
C LEU A 43 -4.05 8.11 7.55
N VAL A 44 -4.46 7.53 6.42
CA VAL A 44 -3.60 7.40 5.25
C VAL A 44 -4.34 7.89 4.01
N VAL A 45 -3.73 8.83 3.30
CA VAL A 45 -4.15 9.24 1.96
C VAL A 45 -3.21 8.58 0.97
N SER A 46 -3.74 7.73 0.09
CA SER A 46 -2.94 6.96 -0.85
C SER A 46 -3.23 7.35 -2.28
N VAL A 47 -2.15 7.58 -3.04
CA VAL A 47 -2.23 8.03 -4.43
C VAL A 47 -2.02 6.89 -5.41
N GLY A 48 -2.93 6.80 -6.38
CA GLY A 48 -2.87 5.88 -7.51
C GLY A 48 -2.39 6.54 -8.79
N ARG A 49 -2.14 5.72 -9.82
CA ARG A 49 -1.81 6.20 -11.18
C ARG A 49 -2.90 7.16 -11.73
N GLY A 50 -4.13 7.07 -11.24
CA GLY A 50 -5.22 7.96 -11.62
C GLY A 50 -5.00 9.44 -11.29
N ILE A 51 -3.98 9.79 -10.49
CA ILE A 51 -3.59 11.19 -10.22
C ILE A 51 -3.00 11.90 -11.45
N GLY A 52 -2.51 11.15 -12.44
CA GLY A 52 -2.08 11.66 -13.74
C GLY A 52 -0.61 12.06 -13.81
N SER A 53 -0.07 12.81 -12.84
CA SER A 53 1.33 13.25 -12.84
C SER A 53 1.90 13.45 -11.44
N GLN A 54 3.23 13.62 -11.34
CA GLN A 54 3.93 13.85 -10.07
C GLN A 54 3.54 15.18 -9.42
N GLU A 55 3.30 16.22 -10.22
CA GLU A 55 2.93 17.56 -9.72
C GLU A 55 1.58 17.52 -8.99
N ASN A 56 0.65 16.68 -9.47
CA ASN A 56 -0.67 16.54 -8.88
C ASN A 56 -0.65 15.83 -7.52
N ILE A 57 0.46 15.20 -7.13
CA ILE A 57 0.63 14.62 -5.79
C ILE A 57 0.57 15.71 -4.72
N ALA A 58 0.95 16.95 -5.04
CA ALA A 58 0.83 18.08 -4.14
C ALA A 58 -0.62 18.32 -3.67
N ILE A 59 -1.62 17.98 -4.50
CA ILE A 59 -3.03 18.09 -4.15
C ILE A 59 -3.40 17.05 -3.08
N ALA A 60 -2.92 15.81 -3.24
CA ALA A 60 -3.11 14.77 -2.25
C ALA A 60 -2.35 15.08 -0.96
N ALA A 61 -1.14 15.63 -1.05
CA ALA A 61 -0.35 16.07 0.09
C ALA A 61 -1.05 17.19 0.87
N ALA A 62 -1.66 18.17 0.18
CA ALA A 62 -2.43 19.23 0.81
C ALA A 62 -3.64 18.68 1.59
N LEU A 63 -4.36 17.70 1.02
CA LEU A 63 -5.43 17.02 1.73
C LEU A 63 -4.90 16.25 2.95
N SER A 64 -3.81 15.51 2.77
CA SER A 64 -3.15 14.74 3.83
C SER A 64 -2.81 15.63 5.02
N ASN A 65 -2.20 16.80 4.75
CA ASN A 65 -1.85 17.78 5.77
C ASN A 65 -3.08 18.37 6.46
N ALA A 66 -4.16 18.64 5.72
CA ALA A 66 -5.39 19.21 6.28
C ALA A 66 -6.07 18.28 7.31
N ILE A 67 -5.96 16.95 7.11
CA ILE A 67 -6.57 15.95 8.00
C ILE A 67 -5.57 15.28 8.95
N GLY A 68 -4.28 15.62 8.89
CA GLY A 68 -3.24 14.97 9.69
C GLY A 68 -2.99 13.51 9.30
N ALA A 69 -3.10 13.18 8.02
CA ALA A 69 -2.83 11.86 7.47
C ALA A 69 -1.41 11.76 6.90
N GLU A 70 -0.93 10.52 6.80
CA GLU A 70 0.29 10.20 6.08
C GLU A 70 0.02 9.88 4.62
N LEU A 71 0.99 10.22 3.77
CA LEU A 71 0.87 10.05 2.32
C LEU A 71 1.48 8.71 1.87
N GLY A 72 0.63 7.85 1.30
CA GLY A 72 1.00 6.57 0.69
C GLY A 72 0.80 6.55 -0.82
N CYS A 73 1.18 5.45 -1.46
CA CYS A 73 1.00 5.27 -2.90
C CYS A 73 0.81 3.80 -3.31
N SER A 74 0.30 3.62 -4.53
CA SER A 74 0.19 2.31 -5.19
C SER A 74 1.48 1.93 -5.93
N ARG A 75 1.65 0.63 -6.24
CA ARG A 75 2.84 0.11 -6.96
C ARG A 75 3.19 0.89 -8.23
N PRO A 76 2.24 1.20 -9.15
CA PRO A 76 2.59 1.96 -10.36
C PRO A 76 3.23 3.31 -10.06
N VAL A 77 2.77 4.01 -9.02
CA VAL A 77 3.30 5.33 -8.63
C VAL A 77 4.74 5.22 -8.10
N ALA A 78 5.04 4.18 -7.32
CA ALA A 78 6.36 3.98 -6.73
C ALA A 78 7.38 3.35 -7.69
N GLU A 79 6.99 2.31 -8.43
CA GLU A 79 7.92 1.49 -9.21
C GLU A 79 7.98 1.86 -10.70
N ASN A 80 6.82 2.11 -11.32
CA ASN A 80 6.76 2.38 -12.76
C ASN A 80 7.07 3.86 -13.03
N GLU A 81 6.34 4.74 -12.36
CA GLU A 81 6.44 6.18 -12.56
C GLU A 81 7.52 6.84 -11.68
N LYS A 82 7.86 6.21 -10.56
CA LYS A 82 8.84 6.69 -9.57
C LYS A 82 8.53 8.09 -9.02
N TRP A 83 7.25 8.43 -8.92
CA TRP A 83 6.82 9.73 -8.38
C TRP A 83 6.91 9.82 -6.85
N MET A 84 6.91 8.68 -6.18
CA MET A 84 7.02 8.56 -4.72
C MET A 84 7.94 7.40 -4.36
N ASP A 85 8.53 7.48 -3.17
CA ASP A 85 9.43 6.43 -2.70
C ASP A 85 8.74 5.10 -2.48
N ARG A 86 9.53 4.02 -2.67
CA ARG A 86 9.10 2.64 -2.39
C ARG A 86 8.66 2.43 -0.94
N GLU A 87 9.16 3.23 -0.01
CA GLU A 87 8.73 3.21 1.40
C GLU A 87 7.30 3.70 1.60
N ARG A 88 6.70 4.35 0.60
CA ARG A 88 5.30 4.80 0.66
C ARG A 88 4.33 3.83 -0.02
N TYR A 89 4.86 2.75 -0.62
CA TYR A 89 4.07 1.78 -1.38
C TYR A 89 3.25 0.89 -0.45
N VAL A 90 1.92 0.94 -0.61
CA VAL A 90 0.96 0.05 0.08
C VAL A 90 0.57 -1.11 -0.83
N GLY A 91 0.70 -2.34 -0.33
CA GLY A 91 0.30 -3.56 -1.06
C GLY A 91 1.05 -4.82 -0.61
N ILE A 92 0.79 -5.95 -1.26
CA ILE A 92 1.35 -7.28 -0.91
C ILE A 92 2.88 -7.33 -0.93
N SER A 93 3.51 -6.55 -1.81
CA SER A 93 4.98 -6.44 -1.91
C SER A 93 5.51 -5.13 -1.31
N GLY A 94 4.63 -4.34 -0.70
CA GLY A 94 4.91 -3.07 -0.05
C GLY A 94 4.62 -3.17 1.44
N ILE A 95 4.09 -2.09 2.01
CA ILE A 95 3.70 -2.01 3.40
C ILE A 95 2.24 -2.45 3.53
N MET A 96 1.99 -3.29 4.53
CA MET A 96 0.64 -3.62 5.00
C MET A 96 0.29 -2.69 6.16
N ILE A 97 -0.84 -2.01 6.05
CA ILE A 97 -1.28 -0.99 7.01
C ILE A 97 -2.68 -1.30 7.53
N LYS A 98 -3.00 -0.79 8.72
CA LYS A 98 -4.32 -0.92 9.35
C LYS A 98 -4.76 0.42 9.95
N PRO A 99 -4.95 1.46 9.12
CA PRO A 99 -5.35 2.78 9.59
C PRO A 99 -6.84 2.80 10.00
N GLU A 100 -7.23 3.82 10.76
CA GLU A 100 -8.64 4.14 11.04
C GLU A 100 -9.34 4.60 9.75
N LEU A 101 -8.64 5.36 8.90
CA LEU A 101 -9.12 5.81 7.59
C LEU A 101 -8.08 5.57 6.51
N TYR A 102 -8.49 4.93 5.43
CA TYR A 102 -7.73 4.81 4.19
C TYR A 102 -8.47 5.51 3.05
N LEU A 103 -7.91 6.61 2.55
CA LEU A 103 -8.45 7.36 1.42
C LEU A 103 -7.67 7.03 0.14
N ALA A 104 -8.30 6.29 -0.75
CA ALA A 104 -7.76 5.87 -2.03
C ALA A 104 -8.08 6.90 -3.14
N LEU A 105 -7.06 7.62 -3.61
CA LEU A 105 -7.19 8.62 -4.67
C LEU A 105 -6.71 8.04 -6.00
N GLY A 106 -7.66 7.68 -6.88
CA GLY A 106 -7.34 7.27 -8.25
C GLY A 106 -6.65 5.91 -8.32
N ILE A 107 -6.93 5.05 -7.34
CA ILE A 107 -6.44 3.67 -7.24
C ILE A 107 -7.50 2.74 -7.84
N SER A 108 -7.08 1.77 -8.65
CA SER A 108 -8.00 0.83 -9.31
C SER A 108 -8.53 -0.25 -8.38
N GLY A 109 -7.86 -0.55 -7.27
CA GLY A 109 -8.30 -1.57 -6.29
C GLY A 109 -7.97 -2.99 -6.69
N GLN A 110 -6.86 -3.19 -7.40
CA GLN A 110 -6.34 -4.54 -7.69
C GLN A 110 -6.00 -5.26 -6.39
N ILE A 111 -6.20 -6.58 -6.36
CA ILE A 111 -6.03 -7.40 -5.15
C ILE A 111 -4.64 -7.21 -4.52
N GLN A 112 -3.59 -7.04 -5.33
CA GLN A 112 -2.22 -6.83 -4.81
C GLN A 112 -2.10 -5.55 -3.99
N HIS A 113 -2.86 -4.51 -4.33
CA HIS A 113 -2.92 -3.27 -3.56
C HIS A 113 -3.80 -3.47 -2.32
N MET A 114 -4.97 -4.09 -2.51
CA MET A 114 -5.96 -4.26 -1.45
C MET A 114 -5.47 -5.16 -0.32
N VAL A 115 -4.66 -6.17 -0.57
CA VAL A 115 -4.04 -6.99 0.50
C VAL A 115 -3.31 -6.12 1.53
N GLY A 116 -2.72 -4.99 1.11
CA GLY A 116 -2.04 -4.06 2.02
C GLY A 116 -2.94 -3.03 2.70
N ALA A 117 -4.13 -2.75 2.15
CA ALA A 117 -5.01 -1.68 2.59
C ALA A 117 -6.35 -2.15 3.19
N ASN A 118 -6.75 -3.40 2.96
CA ASN A 118 -8.05 -3.96 3.37
C ASN A 118 -8.21 -4.12 4.90
N GLY A 119 -7.13 -3.92 5.66
CA GLY A 119 -7.18 -3.88 7.12
C GLY A 119 -7.59 -2.52 7.69
N ALA A 120 -7.90 -1.53 6.85
CA ALA A 120 -8.41 -0.24 7.29
C ALA A 120 -9.81 -0.36 7.91
N GLN A 121 -10.11 0.45 8.93
CA GLN A 121 -11.45 0.45 9.52
C GLN A 121 -12.49 1.12 8.62
N ILE A 122 -12.09 2.20 7.93
CA ILE A 122 -12.89 2.88 6.92
C ILE A 122 -12.05 3.02 5.66
N LEU A 123 -12.58 2.54 4.54
CA LEU A 123 -12.00 2.71 3.21
C LEU A 123 -12.86 3.65 2.37
N MET A 124 -12.30 4.81 2.03
CA MET A 124 -12.93 5.78 1.13
C MET A 124 -12.20 5.78 -0.21
N ALA A 125 -12.92 5.81 -1.32
CA ALA A 125 -12.33 5.83 -2.66
C ALA A 125 -12.86 6.97 -3.51
N ILE A 126 -11.97 7.67 -4.21
CA ILE A 126 -12.29 8.66 -5.23
C ILE A 126 -11.70 8.22 -6.55
N ASN A 127 -12.54 7.92 -7.53
CA ASN A 127 -12.09 7.46 -8.84
C ASN A 127 -13.01 7.98 -9.95
N LYS A 128 -12.44 8.32 -11.12
CA LYS A 128 -13.23 8.73 -12.28
C LYS A 128 -14.01 7.57 -12.92
N ASP A 129 -13.48 6.35 -12.80
CA ASP A 129 -14.10 5.16 -13.38
C ASP A 129 -15.04 4.51 -12.37
N LYS A 130 -16.35 4.61 -12.61
CA LYS A 130 -17.40 4.00 -11.79
C LYS A 130 -17.30 2.47 -11.66
N ASN A 131 -16.61 1.81 -12.60
CA ASN A 131 -16.46 0.37 -12.62
C ASN A 131 -15.14 -0.09 -11.96
N ALA A 132 -14.38 0.81 -11.35
CA ALA A 132 -13.12 0.48 -10.71
C ALA A 132 -13.33 -0.54 -9.57
N PRO A 133 -12.56 -1.65 -9.52
CA PRO A 133 -12.66 -2.66 -8.47
C PRO A 133 -12.53 -2.11 -7.04
N ILE A 134 -11.88 -0.97 -6.84
CA ILE A 134 -11.74 -0.32 -5.53
C ILE A 134 -13.08 -0.10 -4.83
N PHE A 135 -14.16 0.15 -5.58
CA PHE A 135 -15.48 0.37 -5.02
C PHE A 135 -16.11 -0.88 -4.40
N GLN A 136 -15.59 -2.08 -4.71
CA GLN A 136 -16.02 -3.32 -4.05
C GLN A 136 -15.49 -3.43 -2.62
N TYR A 137 -14.43 -2.69 -2.30
CA TYR A 137 -13.78 -2.67 -0.98
C TYR A 137 -14.06 -1.39 -0.20
N ALA A 138 -14.64 -0.37 -0.86
CA ALA A 138 -14.83 0.94 -0.26
C ALA A 138 -16.15 1.00 0.51
N ASP A 139 -16.10 1.48 1.74
CA ASP A 139 -17.27 1.87 2.51
C ASP A 139 -17.93 3.12 1.93
N TYR A 140 -17.11 4.04 1.42
CA TYR A 140 -17.55 5.28 0.78
C TYR A 140 -16.86 5.47 -0.58
N GLY A 141 -17.65 5.68 -1.63
CA GLY A 141 -17.15 5.88 -2.99
C GLY A 141 -17.64 7.18 -3.61
N ILE A 142 -16.73 7.99 -4.16
CA ILE A 142 -17.07 9.15 -5.00
C ILE A 142 -16.58 8.88 -6.41
N VAL A 143 -17.52 8.90 -7.36
CA VAL A 143 -17.21 8.83 -8.79
C VAL A 143 -17.03 10.24 -9.34
N GLY A 144 -15.83 10.57 -9.79
CA GLY A 144 -15.58 11.86 -10.44
C GLY A 144 -14.11 12.23 -10.58
N ASP A 145 -13.89 13.48 -10.99
CA ASP A 145 -12.55 14.03 -11.24
C ASP A 145 -11.85 14.39 -9.93
N LEU A 146 -10.71 13.74 -9.68
CA LEU A 146 -9.86 13.98 -8.52
C LEU A 146 -9.42 15.44 -8.44
N MET A 147 -9.13 16.08 -9.57
CA MET A 147 -8.61 17.46 -9.61
C MET A 147 -9.65 18.49 -9.16
N LYS A 148 -10.93 18.10 -9.14
CA LYS A 148 -12.02 18.94 -8.64
C LYS A 148 -12.41 18.56 -7.22
N ILE A 149 -12.54 17.26 -6.96
CA ILE A 149 -13.06 16.75 -5.69
C ILE A 149 -12.04 16.94 -4.56
N VAL A 150 -10.76 16.60 -4.79
CA VAL A 150 -9.75 16.62 -3.72
C VAL A 150 -9.49 18.05 -3.22
N PRO A 151 -9.34 19.09 -4.07
CA PRO A 151 -9.26 20.47 -3.59
C PRO A 151 -10.51 20.93 -2.83
N ALA A 152 -11.71 20.63 -3.33
CA ALA A 152 -12.96 21.01 -2.68
C ALA A 152 -13.13 20.35 -1.29
N LEU A 153 -12.75 19.07 -1.16
CA LEU A 153 -12.69 18.38 0.13
C LEU A 153 -11.65 19.03 1.05
N THR A 154 -10.48 19.35 0.52
CA THR A 154 -9.41 20.00 1.29
C THR A 154 -9.88 21.33 1.88
N GLU A 155 -10.57 22.17 1.09
CA GLU A 155 -11.11 23.45 1.59
C GLU A 155 -12.16 23.28 2.68
N LYS A 156 -13.01 22.24 2.60
CA LYS A 156 -14.02 21.96 3.62
C LYS A 156 -13.44 21.36 4.91
N LEU A 157 -12.28 20.72 4.81
CA LEU A 157 -11.62 20.03 5.94
C LEU A 157 -10.51 20.86 6.58
N LYS A 158 -10.02 21.91 5.90
CA LYS A 158 -9.18 22.94 6.51
C LYS A 158 -9.97 23.60 7.64
N ARG A 159 -9.47 23.44 8.86
CA ARG A 159 -9.92 24.19 10.04
C ARG A 159 -9.37 25.60 10.02
#